data_AF-A0A418Q6M7-F1
#
_entry.id   AF-A0A418Q6M7-F1
#
_cell.length_a   1.000
_cell.length_b   1.000
_cell.length_c   1.000
_cell.angle_alpha   90.00
_cell.angle_beta   90.00
_cell.angle_gamma   90.00
#
_symmetry.space_group_name_H-M   'P 1'
#
loop_
_entity.id
_entity.type
_entity.pdbx_description
1 polymer ?
#
loop_
_entity_poly.entity_id
_entity_poly.type
_entity_poly.pdbx_seq_one_letter_code
_entity_poly.pdbx_strand_id
1 'polypeptide(L)'
;MKTSADARARRRLIALIATGTALVVLVVFGVYGLLTGPTQTPTENTAPTPAASASPAPSPGVSPTPARPVVPPVPASRDPETFAGTVAHALFTWDTTTGLMPLDYTAALLNVGDPTGTEQAGLAADIATYLPTREAWATLRPYATTQTLTIDSIRVPDSWAQAVQQAHPGQLPEGATAYTIHGTRHRDGTWNGKPTTAERDVAFTVFIACPPGKDCYLLRLSRLDNPLN
;
A
#
# COMPACT_ATOMS: atom_id res chain seq x y z
N MET A 1 -8.61 -54.17 9.99
CA MET A 1 -7.32 -53.95 10.71
C MET A 1 -6.27 -53.51 9.69
N LYS A 2 -6.00 -52.20 9.57
CA LYS A 2 -4.88 -51.67 8.76
C LYS A 2 -3.76 -51.33 9.75
N THR A 3 -2.66 -52.07 9.63
CA THR A 3 -1.63 -52.28 10.65
C THR A 3 -0.70 -51.08 10.80
N SER A 4 -0.36 -50.76 12.05
CA SER A 4 0.49 -49.64 12.50
C SER A 4 1.91 -49.57 11.89
N ALA A 5 2.30 -50.56 11.09
CA ALA A 5 3.55 -50.58 10.35
C ALA A 5 3.56 -49.58 9.18
N ASP A 6 2.41 -49.40 8.51
CA ASP A 6 2.26 -48.52 7.34
C ASP A 6 2.37 -47.03 7.74
N ALA A 7 1.82 -46.69 8.91
CA ALA A 7 1.97 -45.36 9.50
C ALA A 7 3.42 -45.02 9.87
N ARG A 8 4.20 -46.02 10.31
CA ARG A 8 5.60 -45.85 10.72
C ARG A 8 6.51 -45.68 9.51
N ALA A 9 6.24 -46.40 8.41
CA ALA A 9 6.92 -46.23 7.13
C ALA A 9 6.65 -44.84 6.52
N ARG A 10 5.39 -44.39 6.54
CA ARG A 10 5.00 -43.06 6.05
C ARG A 10 5.64 -41.92 6.85
N ARG A 11 5.77 -42.08 8.18
CA ARG A 11 6.44 -41.09 9.04
C ARG A 11 7.94 -41.01 8.80
N ARG A 12 8.61 -42.13 8.49
CA ARG A 12 10.03 -42.17 8.09
C ARG A 12 10.25 -41.50 6.73
N LEU A 13 9.35 -41.70 5.77
CA LEU A 13 9.42 -41.06 4.46
C LEU A 13 9.29 -39.53 4.58
N ILE A 14 8.35 -39.05 5.39
CA ILE A 14 8.16 -37.60 5.64
C ILE A 14 9.40 -37.00 6.33
N ALA A 15 9.99 -37.70 7.30
CA ALA A 15 11.20 -37.24 7.96
C ALA A 15 12.40 -37.16 6.99
N LEU A 16 12.54 -38.12 6.08
CA LEU A 16 13.60 -38.09 5.05
C LEU A 16 13.42 -36.93 4.07
N ILE A 17 12.18 -36.68 3.64
CA ILE A 17 11.86 -35.55 2.75
C ILE A 17 12.14 -34.22 3.46
N ALA A 18 11.70 -34.05 4.72
CA ALA A 18 11.91 -32.83 5.48
C ALA A 18 13.41 -32.55 5.69
N THR A 19 14.21 -33.56 6.05
CA THR A 19 15.66 -33.42 6.22
C THR A 19 16.35 -33.12 4.89
N GLY A 20 15.92 -33.75 3.80
CA GLY A 20 16.43 -33.47 2.45
C GLY A 20 16.18 -32.03 2.03
N THR A 21 14.95 -31.54 2.23
CA THR A 21 14.59 -30.15 1.92
C THR A 21 15.39 -29.15 2.76
N ALA A 22 15.58 -29.42 4.05
CA ALA A 22 16.38 -28.56 4.92
C ALA A 22 17.86 -28.48 4.50
N LEU A 23 18.45 -29.61 4.07
CA LEU A 23 19.82 -29.64 3.55
C LEU A 23 19.94 -28.85 2.23
N VAL A 24 18.97 -28.97 1.32
CA VAL A 24 18.96 -28.21 0.07
C VAL A 24 18.86 -26.70 0.34
N VAL A 25 18.01 -26.28 1.28
CA VAL A 25 17.88 -24.87 1.68
C VAL A 25 19.19 -24.35 2.25
N LEU A 26 19.87 -25.10 3.13
CA LEU A 26 21.16 -24.68 3.70
C LEU A 26 22.26 -24.54 2.64
N VAL A 27 22.29 -25.41 1.62
CA VAL A 27 23.25 -25.30 0.51
C VAL A 27 22.97 -24.06 -0.34
N VAL A 28 21.70 -23.78 -0.65
CA VAL A 28 21.32 -22.58 -1.45
C VAL A 28 21.68 -21.28 -0.72
N PHE A 29 21.41 -21.18 0.57
CA PHE A 29 21.77 -19.99 1.36
C PHE A 29 23.29 -19.88 1.60
N GLY A 30 23.99 -21.01 1.80
CA GLY A 30 25.45 -21.02 1.99
C GLY A 30 26.23 -20.55 0.75
N VAL A 31 25.76 -20.89 -0.45
CA VAL A 31 26.36 -20.41 -1.71
C VAL A 31 26.06 -18.92 -1.95
N TYR A 32 24.88 -18.44 -1.55
CA TYR A 32 24.51 -17.03 -1.70
C TYR A 32 25.34 -16.10 -0.79
N GLY A 33 25.72 -16.57 0.41
CA GLY A 33 26.57 -15.80 1.34
C GLY A 33 28.05 -15.71 0.91
N LEU A 34 28.55 -16.68 0.13
CA LEU A 34 29.95 -16.69 -0.33
C LEU A 34 30.19 -15.80 -1.56
N LEU A 35 29.16 -15.53 -2.36
CA LEU A 35 29.22 -14.70 -3.57
C LEU A 35 29.10 -13.19 -3.28
N THR A 36 28.68 -12.80 -2.08
CA THR A 36 28.61 -11.39 -1.62
C THR A 36 29.62 -11.13 -0.52
N GLY A 37 30.89 -11.41 -0.78
CA GLY A 37 32.00 -11.03 0.10
C GLY A 37 32.29 -9.52 0.01
N PRO A 38 32.59 -8.84 1.13
CA PRO A 38 32.91 -7.42 1.12
C PRO A 38 34.34 -7.21 0.59
N THR A 39 34.48 -6.53 -0.54
CA THR A 39 35.77 -6.05 -1.04
C THR A 39 36.09 -4.71 -0.40
N GLN A 40 36.95 -4.74 0.61
CA GLN A 40 37.76 -3.59 1.02
C GLN A 40 39.15 -3.76 0.41
N THR A 41 39.63 -2.76 -0.32
CA THR A 41 41.06 -2.48 -0.43
C THR A 41 41.29 -0.97 -0.47
N PRO A 42 42.44 -0.49 0.05
CA PRO A 42 42.61 0.87 0.53
C PRO A 42 43.35 1.75 -0.47
N THR A 43 43.11 3.06 -0.42
CA THR A 43 44.11 4.03 -0.88
C THR A 43 44.14 5.20 0.09
N GLU A 44 45.14 5.14 0.95
CA GLU A 44 45.69 6.25 1.69
C GLU A 44 46.34 7.22 0.70
N ASN A 45 45.94 8.49 0.73
CA ASN A 45 46.86 9.60 0.45
C ASN A 45 46.31 10.94 0.96
N THR A 46 47.07 11.48 1.92
CA THR A 46 47.44 12.88 2.10
C THR A 46 46.35 13.90 2.47
N ALA A 47 46.36 14.27 3.76
CA ALA A 47 45.88 15.57 4.21
C ALA A 47 46.98 16.64 4.08
N PRO A 48 46.60 17.89 3.76
CA PRO A 48 47.10 19.02 4.53
C PRO A 48 45.96 19.87 5.12
N THR A 49 46.25 20.34 6.33
CA THR A 49 45.49 21.19 7.26
C THR A 49 45.02 22.54 6.66
N PRO A 50 43.96 23.19 7.21
CA PRO A 50 43.15 24.18 6.52
C PRO A 50 43.53 25.65 6.80
N ALA A 51 43.15 26.55 5.88
CA ALA A 51 43.16 28.00 6.15
C ALA A 51 42.03 28.76 5.40
N ALA A 52 41.10 29.27 6.21
CA ALA A 52 40.39 30.56 6.19
C ALA A 52 39.96 31.28 4.89
N SER A 53 38.65 31.60 4.90
CA SER A 53 38.00 32.89 4.58
C SER A 53 38.08 33.49 3.17
N ALA A 54 36.94 33.47 2.46
CA ALA A 54 36.40 34.60 1.69
C ALA A 54 34.87 34.44 1.46
N SER A 55 34.14 35.54 1.61
CA SER A 55 32.69 35.69 1.33
C SER A 55 32.45 36.09 -0.15
N PRO A 56 31.20 36.11 -0.65
CA PRO A 56 30.69 35.26 -1.72
C PRO A 56 30.85 35.85 -3.13
N ALA A 57 31.04 34.98 -4.13
CA ALA A 57 30.84 35.28 -5.56
C ALA A 57 29.52 34.63 -6.04
N PRO A 58 28.77 35.26 -6.97
CA PRO A 58 27.44 34.81 -7.37
C PRO A 58 27.45 33.47 -8.11
N SER A 59 26.51 32.60 -7.76
CA SER A 59 26.39 31.21 -8.19
C SER A 59 26.22 31.03 -9.71
N PRO A 60 26.88 30.05 -10.34
CA PRO A 60 26.36 29.44 -11.56
C PRO A 60 25.11 28.62 -11.18
N GLY A 61 24.00 28.89 -11.85
CA GLY A 61 22.70 28.29 -11.60
C GLY A 61 22.77 26.77 -11.38
N VAL A 62 22.35 26.36 -10.20
CA VAL A 62 21.97 24.97 -9.94
C VAL A 62 20.74 24.73 -10.81
N SER A 63 20.90 24.00 -11.91
CA SER A 63 19.76 23.43 -12.62
C SER A 63 18.89 22.73 -11.57
N PRO A 64 17.58 23.03 -11.47
CA PRO A 64 16.75 22.40 -10.45
C PRO A 64 16.84 20.90 -10.63
N THR A 65 17.34 20.20 -9.62
CA THR A 65 17.32 18.73 -9.56
C THR A 65 15.89 18.29 -9.88
N PRO A 66 15.68 17.32 -10.79
CA PRO A 66 14.35 16.82 -11.07
C PRO A 66 13.68 16.41 -9.76
N ALA A 67 12.56 17.05 -9.43
CA ALA A 67 11.83 16.75 -8.20
C ALA A 67 11.41 15.28 -8.25
N ARG A 68 11.62 14.56 -7.14
CA ARG A 68 11.16 13.17 -7.03
C ARG A 68 9.64 13.16 -7.21
N PRO A 69 9.08 12.20 -7.98
CA PRO A 69 7.65 11.99 -8.05
C PRO A 69 7.07 11.77 -6.64
N VAL A 70 5.92 12.38 -6.35
CA VAL A 70 5.20 12.25 -5.08
C VAL A 70 3.73 11.98 -5.39
N VAL A 71 3.09 11.11 -4.61
CA VAL A 71 1.64 10.89 -4.68
C VAL A 71 0.91 12.16 -4.27
N PRO A 72 -0.06 12.66 -5.05
CA PRO A 72 -0.89 13.79 -4.64
C PRO A 72 -1.52 13.53 -3.26
N PRO A 73 -1.50 14.50 -2.33
CA PRO A 73 -2.12 14.32 -1.03
C PRO A 73 -3.62 14.14 -1.17
N VAL A 74 -4.21 13.30 -0.31
CA VAL A 74 -5.68 13.17 -0.23
C VAL A 74 -6.23 14.50 0.30
N PRO A 75 -7.10 15.20 -0.45
CA PRO A 75 -7.66 16.46 0.01
C PRO A 75 -8.42 16.29 1.33
N ALA A 76 -8.12 17.14 2.30
CA ALA A 76 -8.88 17.21 3.53
C ALA A 76 -10.27 17.79 3.27
N SER A 77 -11.27 17.31 4.00
CA SER A 77 -12.64 17.84 3.94
C SER A 77 -13.30 17.68 5.30
N ARG A 78 -14.20 18.61 5.63
CA ARG A 78 -15.10 18.53 6.79
C ARG A 78 -16.46 17.92 6.42
N ASP A 79 -16.76 17.88 5.13
CA ASP A 79 -17.92 17.19 4.61
C ASP A 79 -17.60 15.70 4.46
N PRO A 80 -18.33 14.80 5.16
CA PRO A 80 -18.01 13.39 5.22
C PRO A 80 -18.14 12.68 3.87
N GLU A 81 -19.15 13.01 3.07
CA GLU A 81 -19.37 12.40 1.75
C GLU A 81 -18.26 12.79 0.77
N THR A 82 -17.90 14.07 0.73
CA THR A 82 -16.78 14.59 -0.05
C THR A 82 -15.47 13.91 0.34
N PHE A 83 -15.20 13.77 1.64
CA PHE A 83 -13.98 13.10 2.13
C PHE A 83 -13.93 11.62 1.73
N ALA A 84 -15.06 10.91 1.83
CA ALA A 84 -15.15 9.52 1.40
C ALA A 84 -14.84 9.38 -0.11
N GLY A 85 -15.36 10.30 -0.94
CA GLY A 85 -15.06 10.36 -2.37
C GLY A 85 -13.58 10.61 -2.66
N THR A 86 -12.93 11.53 -1.95
CA THR A 86 -11.49 11.79 -2.13
C THR A 86 -10.63 10.59 -1.74
N VAL A 87 -10.99 9.88 -0.66
CA VAL A 87 -10.33 8.63 -0.26
C VAL A 87 -10.50 7.55 -1.34
N ALA A 88 -11.70 7.40 -1.89
CA ALA A 88 -11.97 6.45 -2.96
C ALA A 88 -11.13 6.73 -4.21
N HIS A 89 -11.04 7.97 -4.66
CA HIS A 89 -10.16 8.33 -5.77
C HIS A 89 -8.69 8.04 -5.45
N ALA A 90 -8.22 8.36 -4.25
CA ALA A 90 -6.84 8.09 -3.85
C ALA A 90 -6.50 6.58 -3.78
N LEU A 91 -7.46 5.72 -3.38
CA LEU A 91 -7.30 4.27 -3.37
C LEU A 91 -7.12 3.68 -4.77
N PHE A 92 -7.82 4.24 -5.76
CA PHE A 92 -7.92 3.65 -7.09
C PHE A 92 -7.08 4.35 -8.15
N THR A 93 -6.56 5.55 -7.87
CA THR A 93 -5.75 6.34 -8.80
C THR A 93 -4.27 6.06 -8.58
N TRP A 94 -3.68 5.29 -9.48
CA TRP A 94 -2.25 5.01 -9.46
C TRP A 94 -1.70 4.78 -10.86
N ASP A 95 -0.40 5.03 -11.00
CA ASP A 95 0.30 4.98 -12.27
C ASP A 95 1.69 4.32 -12.11
N THR A 96 1.90 3.21 -12.82
CA THR A 96 3.14 2.44 -12.77
C THR A 96 4.32 3.10 -13.51
N THR A 97 4.06 4.11 -14.33
CA THR A 97 5.05 4.86 -15.14
C THR A 97 5.74 5.98 -14.37
N THR A 98 5.14 6.45 -13.27
CA THR A 98 5.64 7.55 -12.44
C THR A 98 6.92 7.23 -11.66
N GLY A 99 7.35 5.96 -11.62
CA GLY A 99 8.44 5.52 -10.75
C GLY A 99 8.06 5.35 -9.28
N LEU A 100 6.80 5.64 -8.91
CA LEU A 100 6.24 5.35 -7.60
C LEU A 100 6.00 3.84 -7.41
N MET A 101 5.88 3.44 -6.15
CA MET A 101 5.62 2.10 -5.67
C MET A 101 4.29 2.06 -4.89
N PRO A 102 3.65 0.87 -4.75
CA PRO A 102 2.41 0.76 -3.97
C PRO A 102 2.47 1.38 -2.57
N LEU A 103 3.62 1.26 -1.91
CA LEU A 103 3.83 1.81 -0.57
C LEU A 103 3.74 3.34 -0.52
N ASP A 104 4.12 4.04 -1.59
CA ASP A 104 4.00 5.50 -1.67
C ASP A 104 2.51 5.92 -1.63
N TYR A 105 1.65 5.17 -2.30
CA TYR A 105 0.19 5.39 -2.28
C TYR A 105 -0.42 5.01 -0.93
N THR A 106 0.04 3.92 -0.32
CA THR A 106 -0.34 3.57 1.06
C THR A 106 -0.02 4.69 2.04
N ALA A 107 1.19 5.27 1.95
CA ALA A 107 1.61 6.35 2.85
C ALA A 107 0.69 7.58 2.72
N ALA A 108 0.30 7.97 1.49
CA ALA A 108 -0.62 9.08 1.27
C ALA A 108 -1.99 8.87 1.94
N LEU A 109 -2.53 7.65 1.89
CA LEU A 109 -3.79 7.29 2.54
C LEU A 109 -3.66 7.22 4.07
N LEU A 110 -2.53 6.72 4.59
CA LEU A 110 -2.30 6.68 6.03
C LEU A 110 -2.13 8.08 6.65
N ASN A 111 -1.69 9.08 5.87
CA ASN A 111 -1.56 10.45 6.34
C ASN A 111 -2.90 11.12 6.69
N VAL A 112 -4.01 10.62 6.14
CA VAL A 112 -5.37 11.07 6.49
C VAL A 112 -6.09 10.09 7.40
N GLY A 113 -5.36 9.11 7.95
CA GLY A 113 -5.88 8.15 8.92
C GLY A 113 -6.14 8.77 10.29
N ASP A 114 -6.72 7.98 11.19
CA ASP A 114 -6.93 8.34 12.59
C ASP A 114 -5.70 8.99 13.24
N PRO A 115 -5.79 10.26 13.67
CA PRO A 115 -4.65 11.00 14.22
C PRO A 115 -4.17 10.45 15.56
N THR A 116 -4.97 9.64 16.26
CA THR A 116 -4.53 8.97 17.49
C THR A 116 -3.64 7.75 17.20
N GLY A 117 -3.67 7.25 15.96
CA GLY A 117 -2.96 6.05 15.53
C GLY A 117 -3.65 4.74 15.91
N THR A 118 -4.81 4.78 16.57
CA THR A 118 -5.51 3.58 17.06
C THR A 118 -5.90 2.65 15.92
N GLU A 119 -6.46 3.20 14.83
CA GLU A 119 -6.85 2.41 13.66
C GLU A 119 -5.73 2.18 12.64
N GLN A 120 -4.53 2.73 12.84
CA GLN A 120 -3.54 2.83 11.77
C GLN A 120 -3.04 1.46 11.25
N ALA A 121 -2.85 0.49 12.15
CA ALA A 121 -2.45 -0.86 11.76
C ALA A 121 -3.57 -1.60 10.99
N GLY A 122 -4.82 -1.45 11.43
CA GLY A 122 -5.98 -2.02 10.75
C GLY A 122 -6.19 -1.39 9.38
N LEU A 123 -6.10 -0.06 9.30
CA LEU A 123 -6.20 0.70 8.06
C LEU A 123 -5.12 0.31 7.05
N ALA A 124 -3.86 0.18 7.49
CA ALA A 124 -2.78 -0.27 6.62
C ALA A 124 -3.04 -1.66 6.04
N ALA A 125 -3.57 -2.58 6.86
CA ALA A 125 -3.96 -3.91 6.42
C ALA A 125 -5.11 -3.87 5.41
N ASP A 126 -6.11 -3.02 5.62
CA ASP A 126 -7.23 -2.87 4.68
C ASP A 126 -6.73 -2.31 3.34
N ILE A 127 -5.93 -1.23 3.34
CA ILE A 127 -5.37 -0.59 2.11
C ILE A 127 -4.56 -1.59 1.30
N ALA A 128 -3.78 -2.46 1.95
CA ALA A 128 -2.97 -3.48 1.28
C ALA A 128 -3.81 -4.46 0.45
N THR A 129 -5.13 -4.57 0.72
CA THR A 129 -6.04 -5.40 -0.09
C THR A 129 -6.53 -4.71 -1.38
N TYR A 130 -6.41 -3.38 -1.47
CA TYR A 130 -6.83 -2.59 -2.64
C TYR A 130 -5.71 -2.38 -3.66
N LEU A 131 -4.47 -2.23 -3.19
CA LEU A 131 -3.33 -1.92 -4.04
C LEU A 131 -2.67 -3.21 -4.59
N PRO A 132 -2.09 -3.16 -5.80
CA PRO A 132 -1.30 -4.28 -6.31
C PRO A 132 -0.11 -4.58 -5.37
N THR A 133 0.23 -5.86 -5.23
CA THR A 133 1.48 -6.25 -4.55
C THR A 133 2.69 -5.71 -5.31
N ARG A 134 3.86 -5.71 -4.68
CA ARG A 134 5.11 -5.27 -5.33
C ARG A 134 5.42 -6.09 -6.58
N GLU A 135 5.19 -7.40 -6.54
CA GLU A 135 5.41 -8.33 -7.64
C GLU A 135 4.42 -8.08 -8.78
N ALA A 136 3.14 -7.86 -8.44
CA ALA A 136 2.13 -7.48 -9.41
C ALA A 136 2.47 -6.14 -10.07
N TRP A 137 2.90 -5.14 -9.29
CA TRP A 137 3.33 -3.84 -9.80
C TRP A 137 4.49 -3.96 -10.79
N ALA A 138 5.49 -4.78 -10.49
CA ALA A 138 6.61 -5.05 -11.40
C ALA A 138 6.15 -5.71 -12.71
N THR A 139 5.09 -6.53 -12.66
CA THR A 139 4.50 -7.18 -13.82
C THR A 139 3.65 -6.21 -14.66
N LEU A 140 3.00 -5.23 -14.02
CA LEU A 140 2.14 -4.23 -14.67
C LEU A 140 2.95 -3.10 -15.33
N ARG A 141 4.12 -2.78 -14.79
CA ARG A 141 4.95 -1.65 -15.24
C ARG A 141 5.38 -1.72 -16.71
N PRO A 142 5.83 -2.86 -17.27
CA PRO A 142 6.17 -2.94 -18.70
C PRO A 142 5.01 -2.60 -19.64
N TYR A 143 3.77 -2.73 -19.16
CA TYR A 143 2.57 -2.39 -19.91
C TYR A 143 2.09 -0.97 -19.67
N ALA A 144 2.87 -0.13 -18.98
CA ALA A 144 2.50 1.25 -18.63
C ALA A 144 1.10 1.32 -17.98
N THR A 145 0.82 0.39 -17.07
CA THR A 145 -0.54 0.26 -16.51
C THR A 145 -0.86 1.44 -15.60
N THR A 146 -2.01 2.04 -15.81
CA THR A 146 -2.63 3.04 -14.92
C THR A 146 -3.98 2.54 -14.44
N GLN A 147 -4.44 3.07 -13.31
CA GLN A 147 -5.78 2.81 -12.82
C GLN A 147 -6.43 4.11 -12.37
N THR A 148 -7.74 4.21 -12.62
CA THR A 148 -8.60 5.29 -12.13
C THR A 148 -9.96 4.72 -11.69
N LEU A 149 -10.79 5.57 -11.09
CA LEU A 149 -12.13 5.23 -10.63
C LEU A 149 -13.11 6.31 -11.08
N THR A 150 -14.21 5.89 -11.69
CA THR A 150 -15.43 6.67 -11.81
C THR A 150 -16.36 6.24 -10.68
N ILE A 151 -16.85 7.20 -9.89
CA ILE A 151 -17.78 6.92 -8.79
C ILE A 151 -19.21 7.07 -9.31
N ASP A 152 -20.02 6.04 -9.12
CA ASP A 152 -21.43 6.02 -9.53
C ASP A 152 -22.34 6.47 -8.39
N SER A 153 -22.02 6.08 -7.15
CA SER A 153 -22.76 6.50 -5.98
C SER A 153 -21.92 6.44 -4.70
N ILE A 154 -22.26 7.33 -3.76
CA ILE A 154 -21.73 7.38 -2.40
C ILE A 154 -22.93 7.51 -1.47
N ARG A 155 -23.14 6.54 -0.56
CA ARG A 155 -24.31 6.51 0.33
C ARG A 155 -23.96 5.93 1.69
N VAL A 156 -24.61 6.41 2.74
CA VAL A 156 -24.55 5.76 4.04
C VAL A 156 -25.24 4.39 3.93
N PRO A 157 -24.59 3.27 4.34
CA PRO A 157 -25.20 1.95 4.26
C PRO A 157 -26.41 1.84 5.20
N ASP A 158 -27.43 1.09 4.79
CA ASP A 158 -28.69 0.95 5.54
C ASP A 158 -28.43 0.31 6.92
N SER A 159 -27.46 -0.59 7.00
CA SER A 159 -27.04 -1.26 8.24
C SER A 159 -26.23 -0.37 9.19
N TRP A 160 -25.79 0.83 8.77
CA TRP A 160 -24.95 1.70 9.61
C TRP A 160 -25.65 2.10 10.92
N ALA A 161 -26.93 2.46 10.85
CA ALA A 161 -27.69 2.85 12.03
C ALA A 161 -27.76 1.72 13.07
N GLN A 162 -27.83 0.46 12.61
CA GLN A 162 -27.80 -0.71 13.48
C GLN A 162 -26.39 -0.95 14.04
N ALA A 163 -25.35 -0.80 13.23
CA ALA A 163 -23.96 -0.92 13.68
C ALA A 163 -23.64 0.07 14.81
N VAL A 164 -24.13 1.32 14.71
CA VAL A 164 -23.99 2.33 15.75
C VAL A 164 -24.70 1.92 17.05
N GLN A 165 -25.91 1.35 16.97
CA GLN A 165 -26.64 0.88 18.15
C GLN A 165 -25.97 -0.33 18.83
N GLN A 166 -25.27 -1.16 18.06
CA GLN A 166 -24.59 -2.35 18.55
C GLN A 166 -23.16 -2.06 19.05
N ALA A 167 -22.62 -0.88 18.76
CA ALA A 167 -21.29 -0.49 19.20
C ALA A 167 -21.24 -0.34 20.73
N HIS A 168 -20.17 -0.85 21.34
CA HIS A 168 -19.93 -0.60 22.76
C HIS A 168 -19.64 0.89 23.01
N PRO A 169 -19.94 1.42 24.21
CA PRO A 169 -19.58 2.78 24.58
C PRO A 169 -18.09 3.07 24.33
N GLY A 170 -17.79 4.12 23.58
CA GLY A 170 -16.42 4.51 23.22
C GLY A 170 -15.78 3.71 22.10
N GLN A 171 -16.48 2.74 21.49
CA GLN A 171 -15.97 1.98 20.35
C GLN A 171 -15.92 2.82 19.06
N LEU A 172 -16.89 3.72 18.88
CA LEU A 172 -16.93 4.63 17.74
C LEU A 172 -16.51 6.04 18.21
N PRO A 173 -15.57 6.70 17.52
CA PRO A 173 -15.23 8.08 17.81
C PRO A 173 -16.39 9.03 17.50
N GLU A 174 -16.31 10.25 18.03
CA GLU A 174 -17.28 11.29 17.74
C GLU A 174 -17.33 11.61 16.24
N GLY A 175 -18.55 11.71 15.69
CA GLY A 175 -18.74 11.97 14.27
C GLY A 175 -18.41 10.79 13.36
N ALA A 176 -18.29 9.57 13.90
CA ALA A 176 -18.11 8.36 13.11
C ALA A 176 -19.29 8.14 12.14
N THR A 177 -18.98 7.84 10.89
CA THR A 177 -19.94 7.47 9.86
C THR A 177 -19.32 6.50 8.86
N ALA A 178 -20.14 5.90 8.00
CA ALA A 178 -19.70 5.01 6.95
C ALA A 178 -20.36 5.40 5.62
N TYR A 179 -19.63 5.24 4.52
CA TYR A 179 -20.15 5.40 3.16
C TYR A 179 -19.81 4.19 2.31
N THR A 180 -20.84 3.53 1.80
CA THR A 180 -20.72 2.55 0.73
C THR A 180 -20.62 3.29 -0.61
N ILE A 181 -19.59 2.95 -1.37
CA ILE A 181 -19.24 3.55 -2.65
C ILE A 181 -19.37 2.47 -3.71
N HIS A 182 -20.12 2.78 -4.76
CA HIS A 182 -20.14 2.02 -6.00
C HIS A 182 -19.44 2.83 -7.09
N GLY A 183 -18.67 2.15 -7.93
CA GLY A 183 -18.00 2.79 -9.04
C GLY A 183 -17.51 1.79 -10.08
N THR A 184 -17.02 2.32 -11.19
CA THR A 184 -16.31 1.57 -12.22
C THR A 184 -14.82 1.88 -12.15
N ARG A 185 -14.02 0.84 -11.95
CA ARG A 185 -12.57 0.91 -12.01
C ARG A 185 -12.10 0.75 -13.45
N HIS A 186 -11.35 1.72 -13.94
CA HIS A 186 -10.73 1.68 -15.26
C HIS A 186 -9.25 1.33 -15.12
N ARG A 187 -8.75 0.41 -15.95
CA ARG A 187 -7.33 0.15 -16.13
C ARG A 187 -6.96 0.37 -17.58
N ASP A 188 -5.98 1.21 -17.79
CA ASP A 188 -5.39 1.47 -19.09
C ASP A 188 -3.97 0.91 -19.13
N GLY A 189 -3.49 0.54 -20.30
CA GLY A 189 -2.14 0.10 -20.51
C GLY A 189 -1.82 -0.06 -21.99
N THR A 190 -0.70 -0.70 -22.27
CA THR A 190 -0.20 -0.95 -23.63
C THR A 190 0.20 -2.40 -23.78
N TRP A 191 -0.19 -3.04 -24.88
CA TRP A 191 0.19 -4.39 -25.25
C TRP A 191 0.72 -4.39 -26.68
N ASN A 192 1.96 -4.82 -26.90
CA ASN A 192 2.64 -4.77 -28.20
C ASN A 192 2.53 -3.39 -28.89
N GLY A 193 2.67 -2.31 -28.11
CA GLY A 193 2.58 -0.93 -28.58
C GLY A 193 1.16 -0.42 -28.88
N LYS A 194 0.11 -1.23 -28.66
CA LYS A 194 -1.29 -0.83 -28.82
C LYS A 194 -1.93 -0.54 -27.46
N PRO A 195 -2.72 0.54 -27.32
CA PRO A 195 -3.52 0.78 -26.12
C PRO A 195 -4.47 -0.38 -25.83
N THR A 196 -4.64 -0.71 -24.56
CA THR A 196 -5.62 -1.68 -24.05
C THR A 196 -6.30 -1.10 -22.82
N THR A 197 -7.60 -1.38 -22.68
CA THR A 197 -8.39 -0.93 -21.53
C THR A 197 -9.17 -2.09 -20.93
N ALA A 198 -9.44 -2.02 -19.63
CA ALA A 198 -10.28 -2.96 -18.91
C ALA A 198 -11.08 -2.22 -17.84
N GLU A 199 -12.36 -2.54 -17.75
CA GLU A 199 -13.28 -1.93 -16.79
C GLU A 199 -13.88 -3.01 -15.89
N ARG A 200 -14.12 -2.65 -14.63
CA ARG A 200 -14.79 -3.53 -13.69
C ARG A 200 -15.51 -2.74 -12.62
N ASP A 201 -16.74 -3.12 -12.35
CA ASP A 201 -17.50 -2.58 -11.22
C ASP A 201 -16.85 -2.98 -9.90
N VAL A 202 -16.91 -2.06 -8.96
CA VAL A 202 -16.40 -2.22 -7.61
C VAL A 202 -17.39 -1.65 -6.60
N ALA A 203 -17.43 -2.28 -5.43
CA ALA A 203 -18.19 -1.77 -4.30
C ALA A 203 -17.42 -1.95 -3.00
N PHE A 204 -17.40 -0.95 -2.13
CA PHE A 204 -16.72 -1.01 -0.84
C PHE A 204 -17.23 0.06 0.11
N THR A 205 -16.94 -0.07 1.40
CA THR A 205 -17.35 0.89 2.43
C THR A 205 -16.14 1.57 3.04
N VAL A 206 -16.21 2.89 3.14
CA VAL A 206 -15.22 3.74 3.82
C VAL A 206 -15.78 4.11 5.18
N PHE A 207 -15.04 3.82 6.25
CA PHE A 207 -15.39 4.22 7.62
C PHE A 207 -14.54 5.43 8.01
N ILE A 208 -15.18 6.52 8.40
CA ILE A 208 -14.53 7.80 8.69
C ILE A 208 -15.07 8.39 9.98
N ALA A 209 -14.37 9.37 10.53
CA ALA A 209 -14.90 10.22 11.58
C ALA A 209 -14.68 11.68 11.25
N CYS A 210 -15.71 12.50 11.49
CA CYS A 210 -15.69 13.94 11.24
C CYS A 210 -16.07 14.68 12.52
N PRO A 211 -15.11 14.96 13.41
CA PRO A 211 -15.39 15.68 14.65
C PRO A 211 -15.87 17.11 14.37
N PRO A 212 -16.74 17.68 15.23
CA PRO A 212 -17.25 19.04 15.04
C PRO A 212 -16.13 20.08 14.85
N GLY A 213 -16.19 20.82 13.75
CA GLY A 213 -15.23 21.89 13.44
C GLY A 213 -13.82 21.43 13.04
N LYS A 214 -13.62 20.13 12.80
CA LYS A 214 -12.36 19.52 12.35
C LYS A 214 -12.54 18.83 11.01
N ASP A 215 -11.41 18.57 10.35
CA ASP A 215 -11.40 17.80 9.12
C ASP A 215 -11.62 16.31 9.44
N CYS A 216 -12.27 15.63 8.51
CA CYS A 216 -12.52 14.20 8.60
C CYS A 216 -11.22 13.40 8.51
N TYR A 217 -11.22 12.22 9.11
CA TYR A 217 -10.12 11.27 9.00
C TYR A 217 -10.63 9.85 8.77
N LEU A 218 -9.78 9.04 8.14
CA LEU A 218 -10.06 7.68 7.73
C LEU A 218 -9.81 6.70 8.88
N LEU A 219 -10.82 5.89 9.21
CA LEU A 219 -10.72 4.85 10.23
C LEU A 219 -10.31 3.53 9.58
N ARG A 220 -11.18 2.98 8.72
CA ARG A 220 -11.09 1.63 8.19
C ARG A 220 -11.70 1.57 6.79
N LEU A 221 -11.42 0.49 6.07
CA LEU A 221 -12.07 0.17 4.81
C LEU A 221 -12.67 -1.23 4.91
N SER A 222 -13.84 -1.45 4.31
CA SER A 222 -14.29 -2.82 4.09
C SER A 222 -13.40 -3.51 3.06
N ARG A 223 -13.59 -4.81 2.83
CA ARG A 223 -12.94 -5.49 1.71
C ARG A 223 -13.59 -5.07 0.40
N LEU A 224 -12.79 -4.96 -0.65
CA LEU A 224 -13.28 -4.74 -2.02
C LEU A 224 -14.33 -5.81 -2.41
N ASP A 225 -15.40 -5.35 -3.05
CA ASP A 225 -16.59 -6.10 -3.47
C ASP A 225 -17.34 -6.78 -2.30
N ASN A 226 -17.12 -6.29 -1.08
CA ASN A 226 -17.85 -6.71 0.12
C ASN A 226 -18.16 -5.47 0.98
N PRO A 227 -19.02 -4.57 0.48
CA PRO A 227 -19.47 -3.40 1.24
C PRO A 227 -20.44 -3.80 2.36
N LEU A 228 -20.67 -2.87 3.29
CA LEU A 228 -21.85 -2.89 4.14
C LEU A 228 -23.09 -2.58 3.28
N ASN A 229 -24.18 -3.29 3.57
CA ASN A 229 -25.49 -3.03 3.00
C ASN A 229 -26.15 -1.84 3.67
#